data_AF-A0A101VLZ4-F1
#
_entry.id   AF-A0A101VLZ4-F1
#
_cell.length_a   1.000
_cell.length_b   1.000
_cell.length_c   1.000
_cell.angle_alpha   90.00
_cell.angle_beta   90.00
_cell.angle_gamma   90.00
#
_symmetry.space_group_name_H-M   'P 1'
#
loop_
_entity.id
_entity.type
_entity.pdbx_description
1 polymer ?
#
loop_
_entity_poly.entity_id
_entity_poly.type
_entity_poly.pdbx_seq_one_letter_code
_entity_poly.pdbx_strand_id
1 'polypeptide(L)'
;MAATGTSMRYVLSRGSIHKDRHVLCREGAFYIFVPTEIRHRGPWQVLRRGNVKDLKPKFRSALARHGWLYIETNPVNFSVELKPRP
;
A
#
# COMPACT_ATOMS: atom_id res chain seq x y z
N MET A 1 27.99 5.22 -15.06
CA MET A 1 27.63 4.41 -13.87
C MET A 1 26.14 4.60 -13.62
N ALA A 2 25.32 3.61 -13.91
CA ALA A 2 23.87 3.71 -13.73
C ALA A 2 23.56 3.75 -12.24
N ALA A 3 22.95 4.85 -11.76
CA ALA A 3 22.34 4.87 -10.45
C ALA A 3 21.24 3.81 -10.46
N THR A 4 21.51 2.63 -9.90
CA THR A 4 20.52 1.65 -9.51
C THR A 4 19.68 2.29 -8.40
N GLY A 5 18.78 3.18 -8.80
CA GLY A 5 17.78 3.74 -7.91
C GLY A 5 16.93 2.57 -7.47
N THR A 6 17.20 2.06 -6.28
CA THR A 6 16.43 0.99 -5.65
C THR A 6 14.97 1.38 -5.71
N SER A 7 14.25 0.82 -6.68
CA SER A 7 12.88 1.23 -6.97
C SER A 7 12.06 0.78 -5.79
N MET A 8 11.74 1.71 -4.89
CA MET A 8 11.03 1.40 -3.65
C MET A 8 9.69 0.75 -4.01
N ARG A 9 9.48 -0.47 -3.53
CA ARG A 9 8.29 -1.27 -3.82
C ARG A 9 7.25 -1.08 -2.74
N TYR A 10 5.98 -1.19 -3.11
CA TYR A 10 4.85 -1.18 -2.19
C TYR A 10 4.14 -2.55 -2.19
N VAL A 11 3.46 -2.82 -1.09
CA VAL A 11 2.50 -3.92 -0.94
C VAL A 11 1.17 -3.32 -0.51
N LEU A 12 0.12 -3.65 -1.27
CA LEU A 12 -1.25 -3.37 -0.92
C LEU A 12 -1.92 -4.66 -0.44
N SER A 13 -2.43 -4.63 0.78
CA SER A 13 -3.19 -5.70 1.40
C SER A 13 -4.63 -5.25 1.66
N ARG A 14 -5.56 -6.20 1.61
CA ARG A 14 -6.98 -6.00 1.91
C ARG A 14 -7.40 -6.92 3.06
N GLY A 15 -8.31 -6.48 3.91
CA GLY A 15 -8.92 -7.34 4.92
C GLY A 15 -9.70 -8.47 4.26
N SER A 16 -9.50 -9.71 4.70
CA SER A 16 -10.25 -10.87 4.17
C SER A 16 -11.71 -10.86 4.63
N ILE A 17 -11.96 -10.38 5.85
CA ILE A 17 -13.30 -10.25 6.45
C ILE A 17 -13.95 -8.93 6.01
N HIS A 18 -13.27 -7.81 6.30
CA HIS A 18 -13.71 -6.46 5.98
C HIS A 18 -13.04 -5.99 4.69
N LYS A 19 -13.69 -6.24 3.54
CA LYS A 19 -13.14 -5.98 2.20
C LYS A 19 -12.99 -4.49 1.87
N ASP A 20 -13.58 -3.61 2.67
CA ASP A 20 -13.44 -2.16 2.63
C ASP A 20 -12.12 -1.66 3.26
N ARG A 21 -11.46 -2.49 4.06
CA ARG A 21 -10.22 -2.14 4.76
C ARG A 21 -8.99 -2.55 3.96
N HIS A 22 -8.07 -1.62 3.83
CA HIS A 22 -6.83 -1.82 3.10
C HIS A 22 -5.64 -1.26 3.88
N VAL A 23 -4.48 -1.92 3.72
CA VAL A 23 -3.19 -1.45 4.22
C VAL A 23 -2.24 -1.35 3.06
N LEU A 24 -1.69 -0.15 2.85
CA LEU A 24 -0.65 0.12 1.88
C LEU A 24 0.65 0.38 2.66
N CYS A 25 1.71 -0.38 2.39
CA CYS A 25 3.00 -0.18 3.04
C CYS A 25 4.14 -0.45 2.05
N ARG A 26 5.38 -0.10 2.42
CA ARG A 26 6.56 -0.51 1.65
C ARG A 26 6.72 -2.05 1.71
N GLU A 27 7.34 -2.63 0.70
CA GLU A 27 7.64 -4.07 0.75
C GLU A 27 8.58 -4.37 1.93
N GLY A 28 8.25 -5.42 2.70
CA GLY A 28 8.95 -5.77 3.95
C GLY A 28 8.58 -4.91 5.17
N ALA A 29 7.83 -3.82 5.00
CA ALA A 29 7.53 -2.87 6.08
C ALA A 29 6.32 -3.24 6.95
N PHE A 30 5.52 -4.23 6.56
CA PHE A 30 4.24 -4.51 7.21
C PHE A 30 4.38 -4.75 8.72
N TYR A 31 5.29 -5.64 9.14
CA TYR A 31 5.47 -5.94 10.56
C TYR A 31 6.36 -4.94 11.32
N ILE A 32 7.01 -4.02 10.60
CA ILE A 32 7.96 -3.05 11.16
C ILE A 32 7.26 -1.71 11.45
N PHE A 33 6.45 -1.24 10.50
CA PHE A 33 5.89 0.11 10.53
C PHE A 33 4.38 0.15 10.78
N VAL A 34 3.64 -0.93 10.49
CA VAL A 34 2.19 -0.94 10.72
C VAL A 34 1.92 -1.24 12.20
N PRO A 35 1.18 -0.35 12.92
CA PRO A 35 0.85 -0.55 14.32
C PRO A 35 0.12 -1.88 14.57
N THR A 36 0.35 -2.47 15.74
CA THR A 36 -0.26 -3.75 16.16
C THR A 36 -1.78 -3.72 16.06
N GLU A 37 -2.40 -2.61 16.45
CA GLU A 37 -3.84 -2.39 16.43
C GLU A 37 -4.41 -2.46 15.00
N ILE A 38 -3.65 -2.01 14.01
CA ILE A 38 -4.04 -2.15 12.60
C ILE A 38 -3.75 -3.58 12.13
N ARG A 39 -2.59 -4.16 12.48
CA ARG A 39 -2.27 -5.56 12.11
C ARG A 39 -3.35 -6.54 12.60
N HIS A 40 -3.91 -6.33 13.79
CA HIS A 40 -4.97 -7.15 14.37
C HIS A 40 -6.38 -6.93 13.79
N ARG A 41 -6.60 -5.89 12.96
CA ARG A 41 -7.87 -5.72 12.22
C ARG A 41 -8.00 -6.68 11.02
N GLY A 42 -6.94 -7.44 10.74
CA GLY A 42 -6.89 -8.52 9.75
C GLY A 42 -7.50 -9.83 10.27
N PRO A 43 -7.56 -10.87 9.44
CA PRO A 43 -6.51 -11.30 8.53
C PRO A 43 -6.37 -10.45 7.26
N TRP A 44 -5.12 -10.26 6.81
CA TRP A 44 -4.76 -9.44 5.65
C TRP A 44 -4.34 -10.32 4.48
N GLN A 45 -4.97 -10.11 3.33
CA GLN A 45 -4.62 -10.75 2.07
C GLN A 45 -3.88 -9.77 1.15
N VAL A 46 -2.73 -10.17 0.61
CA VAL A 46 -2.01 -9.37 -0.38
C VAL A 46 -2.86 -9.26 -1.65
N LEU A 47 -3.22 -8.03 -2.02
CA LEU A 47 -3.96 -7.74 -3.24
C LEU A 47 -2.99 -7.42 -4.39
N ARG A 48 -1.95 -6.63 -4.10
CA ARG A 48 -1.04 -6.14 -5.15
C ARG A 48 0.34 -5.77 -4.63
N ARG A 49 1.33 -5.85 -5.52
CA ARG A 49 2.66 -5.27 -5.35
C ARG A 49 3.02 -4.43 -6.57
N GLY A 50 3.81 -3.38 -6.40
CA GLY A 50 4.23 -2.50 -7.50
C GLY A 50 5.30 -1.51 -7.07
N ASN A 51 5.68 -0.59 -7.97
CA ASN A 51 6.64 0.45 -7.63
C ASN A 51 5.92 1.64 -6.99
N VAL A 52 6.52 2.23 -5.96
CA VAL A 52 5.97 3.44 -5.31
C VAL A 52 5.81 4.58 -6.32
N LYS A 53 6.67 4.68 -7.34
CA LYS A 53 6.57 5.72 -8.38
C LYS A 53 5.23 5.68 -9.16
N ASP A 54 4.62 4.51 -9.28
CA ASP A 54 3.38 4.27 -10.06
C ASP A 54 2.11 4.59 -9.23
N LEU A 55 2.27 4.83 -7.93
CA LEU A 55 1.16 5.21 -7.04
C LEU A 55 0.67 6.64 -7.31
N LYS A 56 -0.61 6.89 -7.03
CA LYS A 56 -1.16 8.27 -7.03
C LYS A 56 -0.37 9.16 -6.05
N PRO A 57 -0.20 10.46 -6.35
CA PRO A 57 0.62 11.37 -5.53
C PRO A 57 0.32 11.36 -4.03
N LYS A 58 -0.97 11.24 -3.65
CA LYS A 58 -1.38 11.17 -2.24
C LYS A 58 -0.79 9.96 -1.50
N PHE A 59 -0.76 8.80 -2.14
CA PHE A 59 -0.26 7.56 -1.55
C PHE A 59 1.27 7.54 -1.49
N ARG A 60 1.94 8.08 -2.52
CA ARG A 60 3.39 8.30 -2.49
C ARG A 60 3.80 9.17 -1.31
N SER A 61 3.09 10.28 -1.13
CA SER A 61 3.38 11.24 -0.05
C SER A 61 3.13 10.64 1.34
N ALA A 62 2.10 9.80 1.49
CA ALA A 62 1.82 9.09 2.73
C ALA A 62 2.90 8.04 3.06
N LEU A 63 3.32 7.24 2.06
CA LEU A 63 4.39 6.26 2.23
C LEU A 63 5.77 6.91 2.47
N ALA A 64 6.01 8.11 1.94
CA ALA A 64 7.22 8.87 2.20
C ALA A 64 7.28 9.34 3.66
N ARG A 65 6.16 9.84 4.19
CA ARG A 65 6.06 10.40 5.55
C ARG A 65 5.98 9.33 6.65
N HIS A 66 5.14 8.32 6.46
CA HIS A 66 4.79 7.38 7.52
C HIS A 66 5.26 5.95 7.26
N GLY A 67 5.67 5.62 6.03
CA GLY A 67 6.06 4.26 5.65
C GLY A 67 4.88 3.28 5.44
N TRP A 68 3.67 3.67 5.86
CA TRP A 68 2.44 2.92 5.70
C TRP A 68 1.22 3.85 5.63
N LEU A 69 0.08 3.30 5.25
CA LEU A 69 -1.22 3.96 5.25
C LEU A 69 -2.32 2.91 5.42
N TYR A 70 -3.29 3.20 6.29
CA TYR A 70 -4.52 2.44 6.41
C TYR A 70 -5.67 3.21 5.73
N ILE A 71 -6.52 2.48 5.02
CA ILE A 71 -7.53 3.05 4.12
C ILE A 71 -8.82 2.28 4.32
N GLU A 72 -9.90 2.98 4.69
CA GLU A 72 -11.25 2.45 4.71
C GLU A 72 -12.03 3.05 3.54
N THR A 73 -12.44 2.22 2.59
CA THR A 73 -13.13 2.71 1.38
C THR A 73 -13.89 1.59 0.68
N ASN A 74 -14.94 1.94 -0.06
CA ASN A 74 -15.72 0.97 -0.83
C ASN A 74 -14.81 0.25 -1.86
N PRO A 75 -14.71 -1.09 -1.82
CA PRO A 75 -13.77 -1.84 -2.65
C PRO A 75 -14.04 -1.76 -4.15
N VAL A 76 -15.27 -1.46 -4.58
CA VAL A 76 -15.69 -1.53 -5.99
C VAL A 76 -14.90 -0.57 -6.89
N ASN A 77 -14.43 0.57 -6.36
CA ASN A 77 -13.73 1.61 -7.15
C ASN A 77 -12.34 1.95 -6.60
N PHE A 78 -11.80 1.12 -5.72
CA PHE A 78 -10.54 1.43 -5.06
C PHE A 78 -9.32 1.10 -5.93
N SER A 79 -8.46 2.11 -6.15
CA SER A 79 -7.15 1.91 -6.77
C SER A 79 -6.12 2.89 -6.21
N VAL A 80 -4.93 2.35 -5.88
CA VAL A 80 -3.78 3.10 -5.38
C VAL A 80 -2.87 3.64 -6.48
N GLU A 81 -2.99 3.11 -7.71
CA GLU A 81 -2.17 3.49 -8.84
C GLU A 81 -2.86 4.51 -9.74
N LEU A 82 -2.05 5.26 -10.48
CA LEU A 82 -2.56 5.96 -11.65
C LEU A 82 -3.12 4.91 -12.62
N LYS A 83 -4.35 5.11 -13.12
CA LYS A 83 -4.82 4.28 -14.22
C LYS A 83 -3.79 4.43 -15.36
N PRO A 84 -3.30 3.34 -15.98
CA PRO A 84 -2.52 3.49 -17.19
C PRO A 84 -3.37 4.30 -18.17
N ARG A 85 -2.80 5.39 -18.70
CA ARG A 85 -3.43 6.10 -19.82
C ARG A 85 -3.49 5.08 -20.98
N PRO A 86 -4.66 4.89 -21.62
CA PRO A 86 -4.75 4.09 -22.83
C PRO A 86 -3.87 4.65 -23.94
#